data_AF-A0A964D6I3-F1
#
_entry.id   AF-A0A964D6I3-F1
#
_cell.length_a   1.000
_cell.length_b   1.000
_cell.length_c   1.000
_cell.angle_alpha   90.00
_cell.angle_beta   90.00
_cell.angle_gamma   90.00
#
_symmetry.space_group_name_H-M   'P 1'
#
loop_
_entity.id
_entity.type
_entity.pdbx_description
1 polymer ?
#
loop_
_entity_poly.entity_id
_entity_poly.type
_entity_poly.pdbx_seq_one_letter_code
_entity_poly.pdbx_strand_id
1 'polypeptide(L)'
;MPDLIDNSQDLQQIRDFYNLVGQSPTNQGCLLRVTSSDTDPFHGTTLYLAAQAGIQPGNYVLDAGCGTGGPSIVIAQSIEDVTIEGINLSEEQVNIGQKLVREAGLSDRIRLQVADFHDLSFDSGIFDVVVFFETIGFSDELRRVLAEAYRVLRPQGTLYIKDLFRHEHPLSEQEQQKLAKFKQAQLHNVPCMSEVSEAIQLAGFQDIKVRDLSDVLISAPLADFPAFCGDIKAQKPFVVPITTRNISGSSSESPAMPNYDSKAVTPSQAVGTVTASIPSNIVYALGTLGYDFGSEARRDTFKQLMPAYEIEGIAVPANPYDARQMVDYLEQNPSEGKALIWTLNLELTPVYAIEPKGPFGADVYETLQLMLAGQVFAEDSEDFIERVSIPGRLTDRTVELFSGQIVPVISVQNIRGMYGWRVNSLIAAALETVRDSDSSTSEEAIRRSLASFLHRIYFDLRNLGQTAHDRALNFAATNAFQAASTFADAVARGMELDSIEVEKSPFCRLDSDCWDVKLKFFDPENSSRAKKVFRFTIDVRDAMPVTLGEVRSWSVPS
;
A
#
# COMPACT_ATOMS: atom_id res chain seq x y z
N MET A 1 -37.97 10.18 18.37
CA MET A 1 -37.22 11.41 18.05
C MET A 1 -36.68 11.98 19.34
N PRO A 2 -35.41 11.71 19.59
CA PRO A 2 -34.40 12.73 19.81
C PRO A 2 -33.47 12.78 18.58
N ASP A 3 -32.96 13.96 18.30
CA ASP A 3 -32.32 14.35 17.05
C ASP A 3 -31.02 13.57 16.76
N LEU A 4 -30.90 13.15 15.50
CA LEU A 4 -29.65 12.72 14.89
C LEU A 4 -28.71 13.93 14.89
N ILE A 5 -27.66 13.90 15.72
CA ILE A 5 -26.52 14.78 15.56
C ILE A 5 -25.76 14.25 14.33
N ASP A 6 -25.89 14.98 13.23
CA ASP A 6 -25.02 14.86 12.06
C ASP A 6 -23.56 15.07 12.52
N ASN A 7 -22.75 14.02 12.42
CA ASN A 7 -21.36 14.01 12.88
C ASN A 7 -20.36 14.45 11.79
N SER A 8 -20.83 15.04 10.69
CA SER A 8 -19.94 15.75 9.76
C SER A 8 -19.46 17.06 10.41
N GLN A 9 -18.16 17.35 10.33
CA GLN A 9 -17.63 18.66 10.71
C GLN A 9 -18.36 19.76 9.93
N ASP A 10 -19.09 20.60 10.66
CA ASP A 10 -19.80 21.74 10.07
C ASP A 10 -18.77 22.82 9.65
N LEU A 11 -18.58 22.96 8.34
CA LEU A 11 -17.69 23.98 7.76
C LEU A 11 -18.06 25.39 8.22
N GLN A 12 -19.34 25.65 8.50
CA GLN A 12 -19.79 26.93 9.05
C GLN A 12 -19.28 27.12 10.49
N GLN A 13 -19.29 26.07 11.30
CA GLN A 13 -18.73 26.09 12.65
C GLN A 13 -17.22 26.34 12.65
N ILE A 14 -16.46 25.69 11.74
CA ILE A 14 -15.03 25.93 11.57
C ILE A 14 -14.76 27.37 11.17
N ARG A 15 -15.49 27.88 10.17
CA ARG A 15 -15.40 29.26 9.70
C ARG A 15 -15.65 30.27 10.84
N ASP A 16 -16.72 30.07 11.60
CA ASP A 16 -17.10 30.98 12.68
C ASP A 16 -16.09 30.95 13.83
N PHE A 17 -15.59 29.77 14.19
CA PHE A 17 -14.53 29.62 15.18
C PHE A 17 -13.27 30.37 14.76
N TYR A 18 -12.76 30.15 13.54
CA TYR A 18 -11.52 30.79 13.09
C TYR A 18 -11.66 32.29 12.79
N ASN A 19 -12.86 32.77 12.44
CA ASN A 19 -13.14 34.21 12.40
C ASN A 19 -13.02 34.85 13.80
N LEU A 20 -13.55 34.20 14.84
CA LEU A 20 -13.44 34.70 16.22
C LEU A 20 -11.99 34.67 16.72
N VAL A 21 -11.27 33.60 16.40
CA VAL A 21 -9.83 33.44 16.70
C VAL A 21 -9.00 34.53 16.02
N GLY A 22 -9.29 34.87 14.76
CA GLY A 22 -8.62 35.94 14.01
C GLY A 22 -8.83 37.34 14.59
N GLN A 23 -10.01 37.61 15.16
CA GLN A 23 -10.37 38.88 15.80
C GLN A 23 -9.69 39.11 17.16
N SER A 24 -9.14 38.05 17.77
CA SER A 24 -8.46 38.12 19.05
C SER A 24 -6.94 38.26 18.86
N PRO A 25 -6.32 39.39 19.26
CA PRO A 25 -4.87 39.59 19.13
C PRO A 25 -4.03 38.57 19.93
N THR A 26 -4.63 37.84 20.88
CA THR A 26 -3.96 36.79 21.66
C THR A 26 -4.15 35.38 21.10
N ASN A 27 -5.15 35.14 20.25
CA ASN A 27 -5.49 33.80 19.76
C ASN A 27 -5.13 33.56 18.28
N GLN A 28 -4.25 34.33 17.66
CA GLN A 28 -3.86 34.15 16.24
C GLN A 28 -3.03 32.88 15.96
N GLY A 29 -3.62 31.69 16.13
CA GLY A 29 -3.21 30.42 15.51
C GLY A 29 -2.46 29.44 16.41
N CYS A 30 -3.06 28.28 16.62
CA CYS A 30 -2.39 27.05 17.04
C CYS A 30 -1.42 26.58 15.94
N LEU A 31 -0.27 26.06 16.39
CA LEU A 31 0.81 25.31 15.74
C LEU A 31 1.79 25.92 14.70
N LEU A 32 1.51 26.99 13.96
CA LEU A 32 2.57 27.75 13.25
C LEU A 32 2.34 29.27 13.34
N ARG A 33 3.03 29.94 14.28
CA ARG A 33 3.06 31.41 14.37
C ARG A 33 4.14 31.96 13.44
N VAL A 34 3.84 32.15 12.16
CA VAL A 34 4.78 32.83 11.27
C VAL A 34 4.45 34.32 11.19
N THR A 35 5.26 35.14 11.85
CA THR A 35 5.28 36.60 11.61
C THR A 35 6.24 36.88 10.44
N SER A 36 6.00 37.93 9.66
CA SER A 36 6.84 38.34 8.52
C SER A 36 8.24 38.86 8.90
N SER A 37 8.77 38.47 10.07
CA SER A 37 10.07 38.91 10.58
C SER A 37 11.10 37.79 10.44
N ASP A 38 12.33 38.15 10.11
CA ASP A 38 13.50 37.24 10.10
C ASP A 38 13.81 36.64 11.50
N THR A 39 13.06 37.06 12.53
CA THR A 39 13.13 36.56 13.91
C THR A 39 12.06 35.51 14.25
N ASP A 40 11.28 35.07 13.27
CA ASP A 40 10.29 34.03 13.48
C ASP A 40 10.96 32.66 13.79
N PRO A 41 10.72 32.06 14.98
CA PRO A 41 11.27 30.76 15.33
C PRO A 41 10.85 29.62 14.38
N PHE A 42 9.81 29.83 13.57
CA PHE A 42 9.32 28.84 12.60
C PHE A 42 9.86 29.05 11.18
N HIS A 43 10.59 30.14 10.92
CA HIS A 43 11.14 30.43 9.58
C HIS A 43 11.97 29.26 9.02
N GLY A 44 12.90 28.71 9.82
CA GLY A 44 13.73 27.56 9.42
C GLY A 44 12.91 26.29 9.19
N THR A 45 11.86 26.08 9.99
CA THR A 45 10.91 24.96 9.82
C THR A 45 10.13 25.10 8.51
N THR A 46 9.62 26.29 8.20
CA THR A 46 8.89 26.54 6.95
C THR A 46 9.77 26.27 5.73
N LEU A 47 11.03 26.69 5.74
CA LEU A 47 11.96 26.41 4.64
C LEU A 47 12.30 24.93 4.52
N TYR A 48 12.46 24.23 5.65
CA TYR A 48 12.62 22.78 5.65
C TYR A 48 11.41 22.10 4.98
N LEU A 49 10.19 22.45 5.39
CA LEU A 49 8.96 21.88 4.82
C LEU A 49 8.80 22.23 3.33
N ALA A 50 9.14 23.45 2.91
CA ALA A 50 9.13 23.85 1.51
C ALA A 50 10.11 23.02 0.66
N ALA A 51 11.31 22.78 1.17
CA ALA A 51 12.29 21.90 0.54
C ALA A 51 11.80 20.45 0.47
N GLN A 52 11.13 19.97 1.53
CA GLN A 52 10.53 18.64 1.55
C GLN A 52 9.39 18.49 0.54
N ALA A 53 8.51 19.48 0.45
CA ALA A 53 7.50 19.60 -0.60
C ALA A 53 8.13 19.64 -2.01
N GLY A 54 9.40 20.01 -2.12
CA GLY A 54 10.11 20.12 -3.39
C GLY A 54 9.74 21.38 -4.15
N ILE A 55 9.37 22.45 -3.44
CA ILE A 55 9.12 23.76 -4.03
C ILE A 55 10.43 24.30 -4.59
N GLN A 56 10.42 24.70 -5.85
CA GLN A 56 11.56 25.21 -6.61
C GLN A 56 11.21 26.55 -7.26
N PRO A 57 12.23 27.34 -7.65
CA PRO A 57 12.00 28.53 -8.46
C PRO A 57 11.16 28.25 -9.71
N GLY A 58 10.24 29.15 -10.02
CA GLY A 58 9.29 29.02 -11.13
C GLY A 58 8.07 28.17 -10.82
N ASN A 59 7.93 27.62 -9.60
CA ASN A 59 6.75 26.84 -9.25
C ASN A 59 5.52 27.71 -8.97
N TYR A 60 4.37 27.21 -9.44
CA TYR A 60 3.06 27.70 -9.03
C TYR A 60 2.45 26.80 -7.95
N VAL A 61 2.22 27.36 -6.76
CA VAL A 61 1.87 26.61 -5.55
C VAL A 61 0.46 26.97 -5.06
N LEU A 62 -0.31 25.97 -4.65
CA LEU A 62 -1.56 26.16 -3.89
C LEU A 62 -1.32 25.83 -2.41
N ASP A 63 -1.55 26.80 -1.53
CA ASP A 63 -1.56 26.66 -0.07
C ASP A 63 -3.02 26.46 0.40
N ALA A 64 -3.41 25.21 0.61
CA ALA A 64 -4.77 24.80 0.93
C ALA A 64 -5.03 24.87 2.45
N GLY A 65 -5.65 25.97 2.89
CA GLY A 65 -5.83 26.32 4.30
C GLY A 65 -4.75 27.28 4.80
N CYS A 66 -4.41 28.31 4.02
CA CYS A 66 -3.25 29.18 4.24
C CYS A 66 -3.28 30.01 5.54
N GLY A 67 -4.39 30.03 6.28
CA GLY A 67 -4.59 30.90 7.45
C GLY A 67 -4.35 32.37 7.09
N THR A 68 -3.41 33.02 7.79
CA THR A 68 -2.98 34.40 7.50
C THR A 68 -1.83 34.49 6.48
N GLY A 69 -1.44 33.39 5.84
CA GLY A 69 -0.43 33.35 4.77
C GLY A 69 1.02 33.41 5.25
N GLY A 70 1.29 33.15 6.53
CA GLY A 70 2.64 33.21 7.11
C GLY A 70 3.66 32.32 6.39
N PRO A 71 3.43 31.00 6.26
CA PRO A 71 4.32 30.12 5.51
C PRO A 71 4.49 30.56 4.04
N SER A 72 3.40 30.96 3.39
CA SER A 72 3.41 31.51 2.03
C SER A 72 4.35 32.70 1.87
N ILE A 73 4.33 33.66 2.81
CA ILE A 73 5.22 34.83 2.82
C ILE A 73 6.69 34.39 2.93
N VAL A 74 7.01 33.52 3.89
CA VAL A 74 8.39 33.03 4.10
C VAL A 74 8.92 32.30 2.87
N ILE A 75 8.10 31.45 2.25
CA ILE A 75 8.46 30.71 1.04
C ILE A 75 8.74 31.68 -0.11
N ALA A 76 7.86 32.64 -0.36
CA ALA A 76 8.04 33.60 -1.46
C ALA A 76 9.23 34.55 -1.23
N GLN A 77 9.54 34.92 0.02
CA GLN A 77 10.73 35.73 0.33
C GLN A 77 12.02 34.95 0.08
N SER A 78 12.02 33.64 0.29
CA SER A 78 13.24 32.83 0.33
C SER A 78 13.52 32.06 -0.97
N ILE A 79 12.49 31.77 -1.76
CA ILE A 79 12.61 31.08 -3.05
C ILE A 79 12.18 32.06 -4.14
N GLU A 80 13.11 32.42 -5.01
CA GLU A 80 12.84 33.32 -6.14
C GLU A 80 11.81 32.70 -7.10
N ASP A 81 11.02 33.54 -7.76
CA ASP A 81 10.09 33.13 -8.84
C ASP A 81 9.04 32.07 -8.46
N VAL A 82 8.73 31.92 -7.17
CA VAL A 82 7.56 31.15 -6.71
C VAL A 82 6.33 32.05 -6.66
N THR A 83 5.22 31.58 -7.22
CA THR A 83 3.89 32.22 -7.10
C THR A 83 2.99 31.32 -6.25
N ILE A 84 2.21 31.90 -5.34
CA ILE A 84 1.37 31.18 -4.39
C ILE A 84 -0.07 31.68 -4.42
N GLU A 85 -1.02 30.76 -4.62
CA GLU A 85 -2.43 30.96 -4.32
C GLU A 85 -2.72 30.34 -2.95
N GLY A 86 -3.18 31.14 -2.00
CA GLY A 86 -3.60 30.68 -0.68
C GLY A 86 -5.12 30.75 -0.56
N ILE A 87 -5.72 29.68 -0.05
CA ILE A 87 -7.15 29.63 0.22
C ILE A 87 -7.42 29.35 1.69
N ASN A 88 -8.45 29.97 2.25
CA ASN A 88 -8.87 29.72 3.64
C ASN A 88 -10.36 30.02 3.82
N LEU A 89 -11.04 29.35 4.77
CA LEU A 89 -12.45 29.58 5.05
C LEU A 89 -12.72 30.86 5.85
N SER A 90 -11.75 31.31 6.67
CA SER A 90 -11.90 32.50 7.50
C SER A 90 -11.58 33.78 6.72
N GLU A 91 -12.61 34.60 6.54
CA GLU A 91 -12.52 35.92 5.91
C GLU A 91 -11.61 36.87 6.71
N GLU A 92 -11.69 36.81 8.05
CA GLU A 92 -10.83 37.63 8.92
C GLU A 92 -9.34 37.30 8.70
N GLN A 93 -8.98 36.02 8.69
CA GLN A 93 -7.60 35.60 8.46
C GLN A 93 -7.11 35.94 7.06
N VAL A 94 -7.96 35.80 6.03
CA VAL A 94 -7.62 36.22 4.66
C VAL A 94 -7.38 37.72 4.60
N ASN A 95 -8.23 38.55 5.23
CA ASN A 95 -8.05 40.00 5.26
C ASN A 95 -6.75 40.42 5.96
N ILE A 96 -6.43 39.79 7.08
CA ILE A 96 -5.16 39.97 7.79
C ILE A 96 -4.00 39.55 6.88
N GLY A 97 -4.07 38.38 6.27
CA GLY A 97 -3.01 37.86 5.41
C GLY A 97 -2.76 38.73 4.19
N GLN A 98 -3.81 39.23 3.53
CA GLN A 98 -3.66 40.16 2.41
C GLN A 98 -2.98 41.47 2.83
N LYS A 99 -3.21 41.94 4.06
CA LYS A 99 -2.47 43.09 4.61
C LYS A 99 -0.99 42.75 4.81
N LEU A 100 -0.68 41.60 5.41
CA LEU A 100 0.70 41.14 5.61
C LEU A 100 1.46 40.95 4.29
N VAL A 101 0.82 40.38 3.26
CA VAL A 101 1.37 40.22 1.91
C VAL A 101 1.68 41.58 1.27
N ARG A 102 0.81 42.58 1.45
CA ARG A 102 1.07 43.96 0.98
C ARG A 102 2.23 44.61 1.72
N GLU A 103 2.29 44.46 3.03
CA GLU A 103 3.35 45.01 3.88
C GLU A 103 4.72 44.36 3.58
N ALA A 104 4.72 43.07 3.23
CA ALA A 104 5.91 42.35 2.78
C ALA A 104 6.31 42.65 1.31
N GLY A 105 5.49 43.40 0.56
CA GLY A 105 5.77 43.75 -0.84
C GLY A 105 5.65 42.59 -1.82
N LEU A 106 4.83 41.56 -1.51
CA LEU A 106 4.72 40.31 -2.28
C LEU A 106 3.39 40.16 -3.02
N SER A 107 2.67 41.26 -3.22
CA SER A 107 1.31 41.23 -3.81
C SER A 107 1.27 40.79 -5.28
N ASP A 108 2.42 40.81 -5.95
CA ASP A 108 2.63 40.27 -7.30
C ASP A 108 2.84 38.75 -7.31
N ARG A 109 3.20 38.16 -6.17
CA ARG A 109 3.58 36.74 -6.04
C ARG A 109 2.66 35.91 -5.15
N ILE A 110 1.92 36.54 -4.25
CA ILE A 110 0.99 35.85 -3.34
C ILE A 110 -0.40 36.46 -3.48
N ARG A 111 -1.39 35.60 -3.72
CA ARG A 111 -2.81 35.95 -3.68
C ARG A 111 -3.51 35.06 -2.64
N LEU A 112 -4.25 35.68 -1.73
CA LEU A 112 -5.01 34.98 -0.70
C LEU A 112 -6.50 35.25 -0.89
N GLN A 113 -7.32 34.21 -0.85
CA GLN A 113 -8.77 34.34 -1.07
C GLN A 113 -9.59 33.44 -0.13
N VAL A 114 -10.84 33.84 0.10
CA VAL A 114 -11.80 33.02 0.84
C VAL A 114 -12.32 31.93 -0.09
N ALA A 115 -12.02 30.67 0.20
CA ALA A 115 -12.49 29.53 -0.58
C ALA A 115 -12.45 28.24 0.24
N ASP A 116 -13.20 27.24 -0.23
CA ASP A 116 -13.26 25.90 0.34
C ASP A 116 -12.38 24.95 -0.49
N PHE A 117 -11.46 24.23 0.16
CA PHE A 117 -10.62 23.26 -0.54
C PHE A 117 -11.37 21.99 -0.99
N HIS A 118 -12.64 21.81 -0.58
CA HIS A 118 -13.52 20.74 -1.08
C HIS A 118 -14.15 21.07 -2.45
N ASP A 119 -14.06 22.32 -2.90
CA ASP A 119 -14.62 22.80 -4.18
C ASP A 119 -13.77 23.96 -4.73
N LEU A 120 -12.66 23.62 -5.39
CA LEU A 120 -11.69 24.60 -5.86
C LEU A 120 -12.14 25.22 -7.18
N SER A 121 -12.37 26.54 -7.17
CA SER A 121 -12.65 27.33 -8.38
C SER A 121 -11.40 27.61 -9.23
N PHE A 122 -10.54 26.62 -9.41
CA PHE A 122 -9.33 26.66 -10.23
C PHE A 122 -9.44 25.68 -11.41
N ASP A 123 -8.78 26.01 -12.51
CA ASP A 123 -8.68 25.11 -13.66
C ASP A 123 -7.86 23.85 -13.31
N SER A 124 -8.11 22.76 -14.04
CA SER A 124 -7.38 21.52 -13.86
C SER A 124 -5.94 21.64 -14.37
N GLY A 125 -4.99 21.04 -13.65
CA GLY A 125 -3.63 20.90 -14.14
C GLY A 125 -2.76 22.16 -14.13
N ILE A 126 -3.07 23.14 -13.29
CA ILE A 126 -2.37 24.44 -13.28
C ILE A 126 -1.29 24.58 -12.21
N PHE A 127 -1.39 23.84 -11.10
CA PHE A 127 -0.43 23.94 -10.00
C PHE A 127 0.68 22.90 -10.11
N ASP A 128 1.87 23.30 -9.70
CA ASP A 128 3.05 22.44 -9.65
C ASP A 128 3.13 21.71 -8.30
N VAL A 129 2.71 22.39 -7.24
CA VAL A 129 2.68 21.87 -5.87
C VAL A 129 1.38 22.29 -5.18
N VAL A 130 0.72 21.36 -4.50
CA VAL A 130 -0.38 21.63 -3.56
C VAL A 130 0.12 21.25 -2.18
N VAL A 131 0.04 22.18 -1.23
CA VAL A 131 0.46 21.98 0.16
C VAL A 131 -0.74 22.07 1.11
N PHE A 132 -0.76 21.18 2.09
CA PHE A 132 -1.62 21.25 3.28
C PHE A 132 -0.70 21.34 4.49
N PHE A 133 -0.63 22.52 5.12
CA PHE A 133 0.15 22.73 6.33
C PHE A 133 -0.80 22.83 7.53
N GLU A 134 -0.96 21.72 8.25
CA GLU A 134 -1.80 21.59 9.46
C GLU A 134 -3.28 21.88 9.18
N THR A 135 -3.75 21.45 8.02
CA THR A 135 -5.09 21.79 7.51
C THR A 135 -5.92 20.59 7.11
N ILE A 136 -5.31 19.42 6.90
CA ILE A 136 -6.05 18.27 6.37
C ILE A 136 -7.02 17.71 7.42
N GLY A 137 -6.72 17.87 8.71
CA GLY A 137 -7.62 17.47 9.79
C GLY A 137 -8.87 18.35 9.98
N PHE A 138 -9.02 19.47 9.26
CA PHE A 138 -10.28 20.23 9.24
C PHE A 138 -11.35 19.62 8.33
N SER A 139 -11.05 18.50 7.66
CA SER A 139 -11.99 17.79 6.79
C SER A 139 -12.29 16.39 7.33
N ASP A 140 -13.58 16.02 7.33
CA ASP A 140 -14.05 14.63 7.42
C ASP A 140 -14.22 14.00 6.02
N GLU A 141 -14.05 14.77 4.93
CA GLU A 141 -14.22 14.36 3.53
C GLU A 141 -12.88 14.25 2.77
N LEU A 142 -11.87 13.60 3.37
CA LEU A 142 -10.51 13.49 2.82
C LEU A 142 -10.46 13.13 1.32
N ARG A 143 -11.33 12.20 0.88
CA ARG A 143 -11.40 11.78 -0.52
C ARG A 143 -11.75 12.93 -1.47
N ARG A 144 -12.68 13.80 -1.07
CA ARG A 144 -13.12 14.93 -1.89
C ARG A 144 -12.02 15.99 -1.98
N VAL A 145 -11.38 16.30 -0.85
CA VAL A 145 -10.25 17.24 -0.77
C VAL A 145 -9.08 16.77 -1.64
N LEU A 146 -8.73 15.50 -1.54
CA LEU A 146 -7.61 14.93 -2.29
C LEU A 146 -7.91 14.78 -3.78
N ALA A 147 -9.17 14.55 -4.17
CA ALA A 147 -9.59 14.57 -5.57
C ALA A 147 -9.47 15.97 -6.18
N GLU A 148 -9.84 17.02 -5.44
CA GLU A 148 -9.67 18.41 -5.89
C GLU A 148 -8.19 18.79 -6.00
N ALA A 149 -7.36 18.42 -5.01
CA ALA A 149 -5.92 18.59 -5.08
C ALA A 149 -5.31 17.86 -6.30
N TYR A 150 -5.73 16.62 -6.56
CA TYR A 150 -5.33 15.86 -7.74
C TYR A 150 -5.75 16.56 -9.02
N ARG A 151 -6.98 17.07 -9.10
CA ARG A 151 -7.52 17.74 -10.29
C ARG A 151 -6.71 18.97 -10.66
N VAL A 152 -6.42 19.84 -9.70
CA VAL A 152 -5.75 21.12 -9.95
C VAL A 152 -4.23 20.99 -10.14
N LEU A 153 -3.61 19.90 -9.69
CA LEU A 153 -2.20 19.59 -9.97
C LEU A 153 -1.96 19.24 -11.43
N ARG A 154 -0.88 19.77 -12.02
CA ARG A 154 -0.38 19.33 -13.32
C ARG A 154 0.12 17.88 -13.26
N PRO A 155 0.23 17.16 -14.40
CA PRO A 155 0.93 15.89 -14.44
C PRO A 155 2.35 16.03 -13.87
N GLN A 156 2.79 15.08 -13.04
CA GLN A 156 4.04 15.15 -12.26
C GLN A 156 4.07 16.24 -11.18
N GLY A 157 2.94 16.91 -10.93
CA GLY A 157 2.79 17.83 -9.81
C GLY A 157 2.84 17.11 -8.47
N THR A 158 3.23 17.83 -7.42
CA THR A 158 3.45 17.27 -6.08
C THR A 158 2.32 17.64 -5.13
N LEU A 159 1.80 16.66 -4.41
CA LEU A 159 1.01 16.87 -3.20
C LEU A 159 1.93 16.74 -1.98
N TYR A 160 1.82 17.68 -1.05
CA TYR A 160 2.54 17.63 0.22
C TYR A 160 1.61 17.96 1.38
N ILE A 161 1.56 17.09 2.38
CA ILE A 161 0.76 17.23 3.58
C ILE A 161 1.69 17.18 4.78
N LYS A 162 1.61 18.17 5.67
CA LYS A 162 2.25 18.15 6.98
C LYS A 162 1.16 18.34 8.02
N ASP A 163 0.98 17.40 8.93
CA ASP A 163 -0.07 17.48 9.95
C ASP A 163 0.25 16.64 11.21
N LEU A 164 -0.68 16.61 12.17
CA LEU A 164 -0.70 15.69 13.30
C LEU A 164 -1.37 14.37 12.91
N PHE A 165 -0.71 13.27 13.26
CA PHE A 165 -1.21 11.92 12.99
C PHE A 165 -1.27 11.14 14.30
N ARG A 166 -2.38 10.43 14.54
CA ARG A 166 -2.47 9.53 15.68
C ARG A 166 -1.67 8.27 15.39
N HIS A 167 -1.20 7.60 16.43
CA HIS A 167 -0.49 6.34 16.26
C HIS A 167 -1.41 5.22 15.74
N GLU A 168 -0.82 4.26 15.02
CA GLU A 168 -1.52 3.16 14.34
C GLU A 168 -2.03 2.07 15.30
N HIS A 169 -1.56 2.04 16.55
CA HIS A 169 -2.01 1.05 17.53
C HIS A 169 -3.42 1.37 18.05
N PRO A 170 -4.16 0.36 18.54
CA PRO A 170 -5.42 0.58 19.23
C PRO A 170 -5.24 1.58 20.39
N LEU A 171 -5.98 2.68 20.34
CA LEU A 171 -5.91 3.73 21.36
C LEU A 171 -6.63 3.28 22.62
N SER A 172 -6.02 3.50 23.79
CA SER A 172 -6.68 3.34 25.08
C SER A 172 -7.84 4.35 25.22
N GLU A 173 -8.81 4.06 26.11
CA GLU A 173 -9.91 4.99 26.39
C GLU A 173 -9.42 6.41 26.76
N GLN A 174 -8.30 6.49 27.49
CA GLN A 174 -7.71 7.76 27.88
C GLN A 174 -7.19 8.54 26.67
N GLU A 175 -6.58 7.87 25.70
CA GLU A 175 -6.05 8.47 24.48
C GLU A 175 -7.19 8.91 23.55
N GLN A 176 -8.22 8.06 23.40
CA GLN A 176 -9.44 8.42 22.67
C GLN A 176 -10.10 9.68 23.25
N GLN A 177 -10.20 9.78 24.58
CA GLN A 177 -10.72 10.97 25.25
C GLN A 177 -9.84 12.21 25.02
N LYS A 178 -8.51 12.07 24.97
CA LYS A 178 -7.59 13.17 24.65
C LYS A 178 -7.80 13.67 23.22
N LEU A 179 -7.89 12.77 22.25
CA LEU A 179 -8.17 13.12 20.85
C LEU A 179 -9.55 13.76 20.68
N ALA A 180 -10.59 13.21 21.33
CA ALA A 180 -11.93 13.78 21.28
C ALA A 180 -11.99 15.21 21.86
N LYS A 181 -11.31 15.45 22.99
CA LYS A 181 -11.18 16.80 23.57
C LYS A 181 -10.42 17.75 22.65
N PHE A 182 -9.37 17.27 21.99
CA PHE A 182 -8.63 18.06 21.01
C PHE A 182 -9.50 18.43 19.81
N LYS A 183 -10.22 17.45 19.22
CA LYS A 183 -11.20 17.69 18.15
C LYS A 183 -12.24 18.71 18.57
N GLN A 184 -12.79 18.61 19.78
CA GLN A 184 -13.78 19.57 20.27
C GLN A 184 -13.21 20.99 20.47
N ALA A 185 -11.95 21.10 20.92
CA ALA A 185 -11.32 22.37 21.23
C ALA A 185 -10.76 23.11 20.00
N GLN A 186 -10.29 22.37 18.99
CA GLN A 186 -9.63 22.91 17.80
C GLN A 186 -10.44 22.70 16.52
N LEU A 187 -11.55 21.95 16.58
CA LEU A 187 -12.30 21.50 15.41
C LEU A 187 -11.42 20.76 14.39
N HIS A 188 -10.36 20.10 14.86
CA HIS A 188 -9.35 19.46 14.04
C HIS A 188 -9.25 17.96 14.38
N ASN A 189 -9.46 17.11 13.38
CA ASN A 189 -9.27 15.67 13.47
C ASN A 189 -7.79 15.31 13.53
N VAL A 190 -7.50 14.14 14.06
CA VAL A 190 -6.14 13.60 14.09
C VAL A 190 -6.19 12.19 13.48
N PRO A 191 -6.20 12.09 12.14
CA PRO A 191 -6.31 10.79 11.46
C PRO A 191 -5.04 9.96 11.65
N CYS A 192 -5.12 8.67 11.34
CA CYS A 192 -3.91 7.86 11.16
C CYS A 192 -3.18 8.29 9.88
N MET A 193 -1.86 8.14 9.88
CA MET A 193 -1.06 8.41 8.70
C MET A 193 -1.37 7.41 7.58
N SER A 194 -1.67 6.15 7.94
CA SER A 194 -2.17 5.12 7.02
C SER A 194 -3.48 5.51 6.32
N GLU A 195 -4.47 6.02 7.08
CA GLU A 195 -5.77 6.47 6.55
C GLU A 195 -5.60 7.59 5.50
N VAL A 196 -4.76 8.58 5.79
CA VAL A 196 -4.49 9.68 4.85
C VAL A 196 -3.70 9.17 3.64
N SER A 197 -2.72 8.29 3.83
CA SER A 197 -1.94 7.69 2.75
C SER A 197 -2.81 6.86 1.79
N GLU A 198 -3.74 6.08 2.34
CA GLU A 198 -4.72 5.32 1.55
C GLU A 198 -5.63 6.26 0.75
N ALA A 199 -6.13 7.34 1.38
CA ALA A 199 -6.96 8.33 0.69
C ALA A 199 -6.19 9.04 -0.45
N ILE A 200 -4.89 9.33 -0.25
CA ILE A 200 -4.00 9.89 -1.29
C ILE A 200 -3.85 8.90 -2.45
N GLN A 201 -3.62 7.63 -2.17
CA GLN A 201 -3.50 6.59 -3.19
C GLN A 201 -4.80 6.45 -4.00
N LEU A 202 -5.95 6.45 -3.32
CA LEU A 202 -7.27 6.35 -3.95
C LEU A 202 -7.62 7.58 -4.80
N ALA A 203 -7.06 8.75 -4.48
CA ALA A 203 -7.16 9.94 -5.32
C ALA A 203 -6.31 9.88 -6.60
N GLY A 204 -5.48 8.83 -6.76
CA GLY A 204 -4.68 8.58 -7.96
C GLY A 204 -3.22 9.02 -7.87
N PHE A 205 -2.76 9.48 -6.72
CA PHE A 205 -1.35 9.82 -6.50
C PHE A 205 -0.47 8.57 -6.37
N GLN A 206 0.80 8.72 -6.74
CA GLN A 206 1.84 7.69 -6.69
C GLN A 206 3.06 8.19 -5.88
N ASP A 207 4.07 7.34 -5.71
CA ASP A 207 5.32 7.66 -5.01
C ASP A 207 5.10 8.28 -3.62
N ILE A 208 4.15 7.70 -2.87
CA ILE A 208 3.76 8.17 -1.54
C ILE A 208 4.91 7.90 -0.56
N LYS A 209 5.48 8.96 0.00
CA LYS A 209 6.54 8.93 1.01
C LYS A 209 6.02 9.56 2.27
N VAL A 210 6.10 8.82 3.37
CA VAL A 210 5.66 9.26 4.69
C VAL A 210 6.87 9.44 5.61
N ARG A 211 6.84 10.43 6.50
CA ARG A 211 7.87 10.60 7.53
C ARG A 211 7.27 11.02 8.86
N ASP A 212 7.80 10.43 9.92
CA ASP A 212 7.67 10.94 11.27
C ASP A 212 8.66 12.12 11.45
N LEU A 213 8.14 13.27 11.90
CA LEU A 213 8.89 14.49 12.12
C LEU A 213 9.07 14.80 13.61
N SER A 214 8.77 13.86 14.52
CA SER A 214 8.88 14.04 15.97
C SER A 214 10.28 14.48 16.40
N ASP A 215 11.33 13.94 15.77
CA ASP A 215 12.73 14.28 16.07
C ASP A 215 13.19 15.60 15.44
N VAL A 216 12.45 16.09 14.43
CA VAL A 216 12.81 17.28 13.64
C VAL A 216 12.09 18.52 14.16
N LEU A 217 10.84 18.35 14.61
CA LEU A 217 9.93 19.41 15.00
C LEU A 217 9.54 19.24 16.48
N ILE A 218 10.53 19.26 17.37
CA ILE A 218 10.30 19.25 18.82
C ILE A 218 9.59 20.55 19.21
N SER A 219 8.26 20.52 19.28
CA SER A 219 7.51 21.42 20.14
C SER A 219 7.05 20.62 21.37
N ALA A 220 7.33 21.18 22.54
CA ALA A 220 7.29 20.48 23.82
C ALA A 220 5.91 20.08 24.40
N PRO A 221 4.70 20.32 23.82
CA PRO A 221 3.47 19.92 24.51
C PRO A 221 2.90 18.55 24.10
N LEU A 222 3.48 17.83 23.14
CA LEU A 222 2.91 16.57 22.63
C LEU A 222 3.42 15.28 23.30
N ALA A 223 4.37 15.35 24.24
CA ALA A 223 4.99 14.15 24.81
C ALA A 223 3.99 13.16 25.45
N ASP A 224 2.84 13.64 25.93
CA ASP A 224 1.75 12.83 26.49
C ASP A 224 0.46 12.85 25.63
N PHE A 225 0.52 13.38 24.41
CA PHE A 225 -0.61 13.40 23.48
C PHE A 225 -0.48 12.22 22.51
N PRO A 226 -1.56 11.47 22.21
CA PRO A 226 -1.49 10.27 21.37
C PRO A 226 -1.41 10.59 19.88
N ALA A 227 -0.56 11.55 19.52
CA ALA A 227 -0.30 11.93 18.15
C ALA A 227 1.12 12.47 18.00
N PHE A 228 1.64 12.33 16.80
CA PHE A 228 2.95 12.80 16.39
C PHE A 228 2.83 13.73 15.19
N CYS A 229 3.86 14.55 14.96
CA CYS A 229 3.93 15.38 13.78
C CYS A 229 4.52 14.57 12.63
N GLY A 230 3.91 14.60 11.46
CA GLY A 230 4.43 13.91 10.29
C GLY A 230 4.25 14.68 9.00
N ASP A 231 4.85 14.16 7.93
CA ASP A 231 4.55 14.60 6.57
C ASP A 231 4.31 13.44 5.60
N ILE A 232 3.58 13.75 4.53
CA ILE A 232 3.30 12.86 3.41
C ILE A 232 3.57 13.63 2.11
N LYS A 233 4.41 13.08 1.24
CA LYS A 233 4.67 13.59 -0.10
C LYS A 233 4.19 12.57 -1.13
N ALA A 234 3.47 13.01 -2.14
CA ALA A 234 3.04 12.15 -3.25
C ALA A 234 3.08 12.89 -4.59
N GLN A 235 3.09 12.15 -5.69
CA GLN A 235 3.18 12.70 -7.04
C GLN A 235 1.97 12.32 -7.89
N LYS A 236 1.44 13.28 -8.64
CA LYS A 236 0.47 13.00 -9.69
C LYS A 236 1.17 12.33 -10.87
N PRO A 237 0.74 11.16 -11.34
CA PRO A 237 1.42 10.47 -12.43
C PRO A 237 1.38 11.26 -13.75
N PHE A 238 2.34 10.97 -14.62
CA PHE A 238 2.29 11.41 -16.00
C PHE A 238 1.33 10.53 -16.80
N VAL A 239 0.20 11.09 -17.23
CA VAL A 239 -0.77 10.38 -18.09
C VAL A 239 -0.59 10.85 -19.52
N VAL A 240 -0.21 9.93 -20.42
CA VAL A 240 -0.15 10.20 -21.87
C VAL A 240 -1.58 10.26 -22.41
N PRO A 241 -2.02 11.34 -23.06
CA PRO A 241 -3.34 11.38 -23.68
C PRO A 241 -3.40 10.36 -24.83
N ILE A 242 -4.29 9.38 -24.74
CA ILE A 242 -4.55 8.44 -25.83
C ILE A 242 -5.38 9.19 -26.88
N THR A 243 -4.80 9.47 -28.04
CA THR A 243 -5.55 9.90 -29.23
C THR A 243 -6.19 8.67 -29.86
N THR A 244 -7.51 8.57 -29.75
CA THR A 244 -8.32 7.53 -30.40
C THR A 244 -8.22 7.66 -31.93
N ARG A 245 -7.53 6.71 -32.58
CA ARG A 245 -7.66 6.53 -34.04
C ARG A 245 -8.96 5.78 -34.33
N ASN A 246 -9.93 6.50 -34.89
CA ASN A 246 -11.10 5.92 -35.53
C ASN A 246 -10.67 4.96 -36.65
N ILE A 247 -10.96 3.67 -36.50
CA ILE A 247 -10.95 2.72 -37.62
C ILE A 247 -12.40 2.55 -38.07
N SER A 248 -12.75 3.26 -39.13
CA SER A 248 -13.96 3.03 -39.92
C SER A 248 -13.88 1.67 -40.62
N GLY A 249 -14.97 0.89 -40.54
CA GLY A 249 -15.02 -0.50 -40.98
C GLY A 249 -14.94 -0.75 -42.48
N SER A 250 -14.72 -2.02 -42.81
CA SER A 250 -15.11 -2.64 -44.08
C SER A 250 -15.52 -4.09 -43.84
N SER A 251 -16.58 -4.47 -44.53
CA SER A 251 -17.47 -5.63 -44.38
C SER A 251 -16.94 -6.98 -44.89
N SER A 252 -17.50 -8.03 -44.27
CA SER A 252 -17.92 -9.34 -44.84
C SER A 252 -16.95 -10.17 -45.70
N GLU A 253 -16.65 -11.38 -45.24
CA GLU A 253 -17.21 -12.63 -45.80
C GLU A 253 -16.73 -13.85 -44.99
N SER A 254 -17.66 -14.73 -44.61
CA SER A 254 -17.40 -16.04 -44.01
C SER A 254 -17.23 -17.10 -45.09
N PRO A 255 -16.47 -18.18 -44.82
CA PRO A 255 -16.95 -19.49 -45.27
C PRO A 255 -16.90 -20.60 -44.21
N ALA A 256 -18.07 -21.24 -44.08
CA ALA A 256 -18.40 -22.63 -43.80
C ALA A 256 -17.42 -23.59 -43.08
N MET A 257 -17.96 -24.26 -42.05
CA MET A 257 -17.49 -25.55 -41.50
C MET A 257 -17.78 -26.73 -42.45
N PRO A 258 -17.04 -27.84 -42.30
CA PRO A 258 -17.58 -29.19 -42.38
C PRO A 258 -17.51 -29.94 -41.04
N ASN A 259 -18.35 -30.96 -40.91
CA ASN A 259 -18.84 -31.57 -39.67
C ASN A 259 -18.34 -33.02 -39.49
N TYR A 260 -18.23 -33.46 -38.21
CA TYR A 260 -17.98 -34.83 -37.68
C TYR A 260 -16.64 -35.51 -38.07
N ASP A 261 -15.92 -36.26 -37.23
CA ASP A 261 -16.38 -37.34 -36.34
C ASP A 261 -15.36 -37.73 -35.22
N SER A 262 -15.79 -38.65 -34.35
CA SER A 262 -15.22 -39.00 -33.04
C SER A 262 -14.05 -40.03 -32.99
N LYS A 263 -13.22 -39.87 -31.93
CA LYS A 263 -12.32 -40.83 -31.23
C LYS A 263 -11.18 -41.56 -32.00
N ALA A 264 -9.93 -41.28 -31.59
CA ALA A 264 -8.94 -42.31 -31.22
C ALA A 264 -7.74 -41.69 -30.47
N VAL A 265 -7.33 -42.33 -29.36
CA VAL A 265 -6.04 -42.13 -28.67
C VAL A 265 -5.10 -43.25 -29.12
N THR A 266 -3.90 -42.94 -29.62
CA THR A 266 -2.62 -43.68 -29.37
C THR A 266 -1.41 -42.96 -30.04
N PRO A 267 -0.14 -43.26 -29.69
CA PRO A 267 0.88 -42.26 -29.39
C PRO A 267 2.07 -42.27 -30.38
N SER A 268 3.06 -41.41 -30.11
CA SER A 268 4.41 -41.34 -30.68
C SER A 268 4.56 -40.68 -32.05
N GLN A 269 5.06 -39.44 -32.03
CA GLN A 269 6.12 -39.00 -32.93
C GLN A 269 7.10 -38.12 -32.15
N ALA A 270 8.39 -38.41 -32.34
CA ALA A 270 9.50 -37.75 -31.67
C ALA A 270 10.29 -36.90 -32.67
N VAL A 271 10.74 -35.76 -32.14
CA VAL A 271 11.86 -34.89 -32.55
C VAL A 271 11.74 -34.18 -33.91
N GLY A 272 11.34 -32.92 -33.85
CA GLY A 272 11.65 -31.90 -34.84
C GLY A 272 12.17 -30.65 -34.14
N THR A 273 13.48 -30.40 -34.27
CA THR A 273 14.19 -29.12 -34.07
C THR A 273 13.92 -28.32 -32.79
N VAL A 274 14.98 -28.15 -31.99
CA VAL A 274 15.04 -27.16 -30.89
C VAL A 274 14.87 -25.75 -31.47
N THR A 275 13.63 -25.33 -31.59
CA THR A 275 13.24 -23.93 -31.70
C THR A 275 13.29 -23.31 -30.31
N ALA A 276 13.79 -22.08 -30.23
CA ALA A 276 13.81 -21.27 -29.02
C ALA A 276 12.49 -21.39 -28.24
N SER A 277 12.61 -21.61 -26.92
CA SER A 277 11.50 -21.79 -25.99
C SER A 277 10.36 -20.81 -26.29
N ILE A 278 9.19 -21.33 -26.65
CA ILE A 278 7.94 -20.55 -26.61
C ILE A 278 7.88 -19.92 -25.21
N PRO A 279 7.64 -18.59 -25.08
CA PRO A 279 7.48 -17.97 -23.78
C PRO A 279 6.49 -18.77 -22.95
N SER A 280 6.94 -19.22 -21.78
CA SER A 280 6.09 -19.97 -20.87
C SER A 280 5.05 -19.01 -20.29
N ASN A 281 3.77 -19.25 -20.54
CA ASN A 281 2.68 -18.50 -19.92
C ASN A 281 2.45 -18.94 -18.46
N ILE A 282 3.45 -19.48 -17.77
CA ILE A 282 3.32 -19.97 -16.40
C ILE A 282 3.71 -18.86 -15.44
N VAL A 283 2.89 -18.68 -14.40
CA VAL A 283 3.12 -17.73 -13.32
C VAL A 283 3.22 -18.47 -12.00
N TYR A 284 4.19 -18.09 -11.17
CA TYR A 284 4.23 -18.47 -9.75
C TYR A 284 4.48 -17.21 -8.95
N ALA A 285 3.41 -16.64 -8.39
CA ALA A 285 3.45 -15.32 -7.76
C ALA A 285 3.20 -15.42 -6.25
N LEU A 286 3.81 -14.49 -5.52
CA LEU A 286 3.60 -14.30 -4.08
C LEU A 286 2.82 -13.00 -3.87
N GLY A 287 2.24 -12.82 -2.68
CA GLY A 287 1.61 -11.55 -2.33
C GLY A 287 0.56 -11.67 -1.24
N THR A 288 -0.41 -10.77 -1.27
CA THR A 288 -1.62 -10.80 -0.46
C THR A 288 -2.84 -10.89 -1.37
N LEU A 289 -3.88 -11.59 -0.93
CA LEU A 289 -5.16 -11.62 -1.63
C LEU A 289 -5.96 -10.36 -1.38
N GLY A 290 -6.68 -9.93 -2.40
CA GLY A 290 -7.73 -8.94 -2.28
C GLY A 290 -8.90 -9.31 -3.19
N TYR A 291 -9.89 -8.44 -3.22
CA TYR A 291 -11.02 -8.51 -4.14
C TYR A 291 -11.34 -7.11 -4.66
N ASP A 292 -11.93 -7.08 -5.84
CA ASP A 292 -12.38 -5.87 -6.51
C ASP A 292 -13.75 -6.09 -7.17
N PHE A 293 -14.56 -5.04 -7.24
CA PHE A 293 -15.92 -5.13 -7.79
C PHE A 293 -15.96 -4.98 -9.31
N GLY A 294 -14.97 -4.32 -9.90
CA GLY A 294 -14.84 -3.95 -11.31
C GLY A 294 -15.86 -2.91 -11.79
N SER A 295 -17.03 -2.81 -11.15
CA SER A 295 -18.10 -1.89 -11.57
C SER A 295 -18.96 -1.44 -10.39
N GLU A 296 -19.56 -0.25 -10.53
CA GLU A 296 -20.53 0.32 -9.58
C GLU A 296 -21.69 -0.66 -9.31
N ALA A 297 -22.26 -1.25 -10.38
CA ALA A 297 -23.40 -2.16 -10.27
C ALA A 297 -23.10 -3.40 -9.42
N ARG A 298 -21.88 -3.95 -9.55
CA ARG A 298 -21.46 -5.09 -8.73
C ARG A 298 -21.22 -4.68 -7.28
N ARG A 299 -20.57 -3.55 -7.05
CA ARG A 299 -20.38 -2.99 -5.70
C ARG A 299 -21.70 -2.74 -4.99
N ASP A 300 -22.69 -2.20 -5.70
CA ASP A 300 -24.03 -1.93 -5.15
C ASP A 300 -24.79 -3.23 -4.83
N THR A 301 -24.57 -4.29 -5.60
CA THR A 301 -25.13 -5.62 -5.31
C THR A 301 -24.65 -6.11 -3.94
N PHE A 302 -23.34 -6.08 -3.67
CA PHE A 302 -22.81 -6.46 -2.36
C PHE A 302 -23.30 -5.54 -1.24
N LYS A 303 -23.38 -4.22 -1.48
CA LYS A 303 -23.93 -3.26 -0.50
C LYS A 303 -25.37 -3.58 -0.09
N GLN A 304 -26.19 -4.13 -1.00
CA GLN A 304 -27.59 -4.50 -0.71
C GLN A 304 -27.72 -5.89 -0.06
N LEU A 305 -26.86 -6.83 -0.45
CA LEU A 305 -26.94 -8.22 0.03
C LEU A 305 -26.25 -8.43 1.38
N MET A 306 -25.21 -7.66 1.69
CA MET A 306 -24.48 -7.79 2.94
C MET A 306 -25.33 -7.28 4.12
N PRO A 307 -25.45 -8.05 5.21
CA PRO A 307 -26.23 -7.63 6.37
C PRO A 307 -25.52 -6.48 7.10
N ALA A 308 -26.32 -5.56 7.66
CA ALA A 308 -25.84 -4.67 8.70
C ALA A 308 -25.47 -5.47 9.94
N TYR A 309 -24.52 -4.98 10.74
CA TYR A 309 -24.09 -5.61 11.98
C TYR A 309 -24.39 -4.70 13.17
N GLU A 310 -24.72 -5.29 14.32
CA GLU A 310 -24.98 -4.55 15.55
C GLU A 310 -23.76 -4.60 16.47
N ILE A 311 -23.27 -3.43 16.86
CA ILE A 311 -22.32 -3.30 17.97
C ILE A 311 -23.06 -2.63 19.13
N GLU A 312 -23.22 -3.34 20.24
CA GLU A 312 -23.82 -2.81 21.48
C GLU A 312 -25.21 -2.17 21.27
N GLY A 313 -26.00 -2.71 20.32
CA GLY A 313 -27.35 -2.22 19.98
C GLY A 313 -27.37 -1.05 18.99
N ILE A 314 -26.22 -0.66 18.42
CA ILE A 314 -26.12 0.31 17.33
C ILE A 314 -25.98 -0.45 16.01
N ALA A 315 -26.93 -0.25 15.10
CA ALA A 315 -26.89 -0.83 13.76
C ALA A 315 -25.86 -0.07 12.90
N VAL A 316 -24.78 -0.75 12.52
CA VAL A 316 -23.76 -0.25 11.60
C VAL A 316 -24.06 -0.79 10.20
N PRO A 317 -24.15 0.09 9.17
CA PRO A 317 -24.44 -0.33 7.81
C PRO A 317 -23.32 -1.22 7.25
N ALA A 318 -23.71 -2.16 6.38
CA ALA A 318 -22.76 -3.02 5.69
C ALA A 318 -21.75 -2.19 4.88
N ASN A 319 -20.46 -2.48 5.07
CA ASN A 319 -19.38 -1.90 4.31
C ASN A 319 -18.71 -3.00 3.46
N PRO A 320 -19.01 -3.08 2.14
CA PRO A 320 -18.43 -4.11 1.29
C PRO A 320 -16.92 -3.94 1.07
N TYR A 321 -16.33 -2.79 1.45
CA TYR A 321 -14.88 -2.57 1.44
C TYR A 321 -14.17 -3.08 2.71
N ASP A 322 -14.90 -3.37 3.80
CA ASP A 322 -14.33 -4.01 4.98
C ASP A 322 -14.18 -5.51 4.69
N ALA A 323 -12.94 -5.96 4.54
CA ALA A 323 -12.63 -7.35 4.22
C ALA A 323 -13.16 -8.33 5.28
N ARG A 324 -13.28 -7.91 6.55
CA ARG A 324 -13.87 -8.75 7.61
C ARG A 324 -15.34 -9.03 7.33
N GLN A 325 -16.10 -7.97 7.05
CA GLN A 325 -17.52 -8.11 6.72
C GLN A 325 -17.73 -8.89 5.42
N MET A 326 -16.85 -8.70 4.43
CA MET A 326 -16.89 -9.49 3.19
C MET A 326 -16.62 -10.97 3.45
N VAL A 327 -15.62 -11.29 4.28
CA VAL A 327 -15.31 -12.67 4.67
C VAL A 327 -16.52 -13.31 5.38
N ASP A 328 -17.10 -12.64 6.37
CA ASP A 328 -18.28 -13.12 7.10
C ASP A 328 -19.46 -13.37 6.16
N TYR A 329 -19.67 -12.47 5.19
CA TYR A 329 -20.72 -12.61 4.19
C TYR A 329 -20.47 -13.79 3.24
N LEU A 330 -19.24 -13.95 2.76
CA LEU A 330 -18.86 -15.02 1.82
C LEU A 330 -18.85 -16.40 2.49
N GLU A 331 -18.56 -16.49 3.78
CA GLU A 331 -18.67 -17.74 4.55
C GLU A 331 -20.10 -18.29 4.49
N GLN A 332 -21.10 -17.40 4.61
CA GLN A 332 -22.52 -17.76 4.52
C GLN A 332 -23.01 -17.89 3.08
N ASN A 333 -22.33 -17.24 2.12
CA ASN A 333 -22.72 -17.19 0.71
C ASN A 333 -21.54 -17.49 -0.24
N PRO A 334 -20.96 -18.72 -0.21
CA PRO A 334 -19.71 -19.00 -0.92
C PRO A 334 -19.78 -18.78 -2.44
N SER A 335 -20.96 -18.96 -3.04
CA SER A 335 -21.18 -18.77 -4.48
C SER A 335 -20.96 -17.33 -4.95
N GLU A 336 -21.19 -16.34 -4.08
CA GLU A 336 -21.05 -14.91 -4.41
C GLU A 336 -19.59 -14.50 -4.60
N GLY A 337 -18.64 -15.30 -4.09
CA GLY A 337 -17.21 -15.10 -4.36
C GLY A 337 -16.87 -15.14 -5.85
N LYS A 338 -17.70 -15.78 -6.69
CA LYS A 338 -17.54 -15.81 -8.15
C LYS A 338 -17.87 -14.48 -8.83
N ALA A 339 -18.61 -13.61 -8.16
CA ALA A 339 -18.93 -12.29 -8.69
C ALA A 339 -17.72 -11.35 -8.55
N LEU A 340 -16.90 -11.51 -7.53
CA LEU A 340 -15.73 -10.68 -7.25
C LEU A 340 -14.59 -10.94 -8.26
N ILE A 341 -13.83 -9.89 -8.55
CA ILE A 341 -12.51 -10.01 -9.18
C ILE A 341 -11.52 -10.28 -8.05
N TRP A 342 -11.00 -11.50 -7.97
CA TRP A 342 -9.95 -11.83 -7.01
C TRP A 342 -8.63 -11.24 -7.48
N THR A 343 -7.93 -10.52 -6.60
CA THR A 343 -6.65 -9.91 -6.92
C THR A 343 -5.52 -10.57 -6.13
N LEU A 344 -4.38 -10.74 -6.77
CA LEU A 344 -3.11 -10.94 -6.08
C LEU A 344 -2.36 -9.62 -6.08
N ASN A 345 -1.97 -9.17 -4.90
CA ASN A 345 -1.32 -7.89 -4.69
C ASN A 345 0.12 -8.11 -4.24
N LEU A 346 1.07 -7.40 -4.84
CA LEU A 346 2.39 -7.23 -4.27
C LEU A 346 2.34 -5.93 -3.45
N GLU A 347 2.46 -6.08 -2.14
CA GLU A 347 2.10 -5.01 -1.18
C GLU A 347 0.65 -4.56 -1.42
N LEU A 348 0.43 -3.27 -1.68
CA LEU A 348 -0.89 -2.68 -1.96
C LEU A 348 -1.17 -2.56 -3.47
N THR A 349 -0.34 -3.18 -4.33
CA THR A 349 -0.49 -3.06 -5.79
C THR A 349 -1.06 -4.34 -6.39
N PRO A 350 -2.28 -4.32 -6.96
CA PRO A 350 -2.80 -5.44 -7.73
C PRO A 350 -1.89 -5.73 -8.93
N VAL A 351 -1.32 -6.93 -8.98
CA VAL A 351 -0.45 -7.38 -10.07
C VAL A 351 -1.11 -8.40 -10.99
N TYR A 352 -2.07 -9.16 -10.46
CA TYR A 352 -2.85 -10.13 -11.23
C TYR A 352 -4.30 -10.16 -10.75
N ALA A 353 -5.21 -10.38 -11.70
CA ALA A 353 -6.52 -10.92 -11.40
C ALA A 353 -6.48 -12.45 -11.48
N ILE A 354 -7.07 -13.11 -10.49
CA ILE A 354 -7.11 -14.57 -10.37
C ILE A 354 -8.43 -15.06 -10.91
N GLU A 355 -8.38 -15.92 -11.94
CA GLU A 355 -9.56 -16.55 -12.54
C GLU A 355 -9.48 -18.07 -12.34
N PRO A 356 -10.21 -18.62 -11.35
CA PRO A 356 -10.38 -20.06 -11.22
C PRO A 356 -11.04 -20.68 -12.47
N LYS A 357 -10.44 -21.74 -13.03
CA LYS A 357 -10.95 -22.44 -14.22
C LYS A 357 -10.95 -23.94 -14.08
N GLY A 358 -11.83 -24.57 -14.85
CA GLY A 358 -11.90 -26.02 -14.99
C GLY A 358 -12.67 -26.70 -13.85
N PRO A 359 -12.59 -28.04 -13.75
CA PRO A 359 -13.40 -28.83 -12.83
C PRO A 359 -13.21 -28.50 -11.34
N PHE A 360 -12.02 -28.03 -10.96
CA PHE A 360 -11.66 -27.68 -9.57
C PHE A 360 -11.80 -26.17 -9.28
N GLY A 361 -12.50 -25.42 -10.15
CA GLY A 361 -12.66 -23.98 -9.95
C GLY A 361 -13.35 -23.63 -8.63
N ALA A 362 -14.30 -24.46 -8.17
CA ALA A 362 -14.96 -24.28 -6.88
C ALA A 362 -13.98 -24.39 -5.70
N ASP A 363 -13.13 -25.42 -5.69
CA ASP A 363 -12.13 -25.63 -4.63
C ASP A 363 -11.12 -24.47 -4.57
N VAL A 364 -10.79 -23.89 -5.74
CA VAL A 364 -9.91 -22.72 -5.80
C VAL A 364 -10.60 -21.49 -5.22
N TYR A 365 -11.89 -21.23 -5.53
CA TYR A 365 -12.63 -20.12 -4.89
C TYR A 365 -12.72 -20.27 -3.38
N GLU A 366 -13.01 -21.48 -2.89
CA GLU A 366 -13.03 -21.78 -1.45
C GLU A 366 -11.65 -21.53 -0.81
N THR A 367 -10.57 -21.96 -1.48
CA THR A 367 -9.20 -21.71 -1.01
C THR A 367 -8.87 -20.22 -0.97
N LEU A 368 -9.29 -19.43 -1.96
CA LEU A 368 -9.10 -17.99 -1.97
C LEU A 368 -9.87 -17.30 -0.83
N GLN A 369 -11.10 -17.75 -0.55
CA GLN A 369 -11.90 -17.26 0.58
C GLN A 369 -11.23 -17.59 1.92
N LEU A 370 -10.76 -18.82 2.11
CA LEU A 370 -10.02 -19.23 3.31
C LEU A 370 -8.75 -18.41 3.51
N MET A 371 -8.02 -18.13 2.44
CA MET A 371 -6.80 -17.32 2.50
C MET A 371 -7.09 -15.85 2.81
N LEU A 372 -8.15 -15.28 2.23
CA LEU A 372 -8.61 -13.92 2.55
C LEU A 372 -9.08 -13.82 4.01
N ALA A 373 -9.81 -14.84 4.51
CA ALA A 373 -10.19 -14.94 5.91
C ALA A 373 -8.96 -14.98 6.83
N GLY A 374 -7.94 -15.75 6.45
CA GLY A 374 -6.67 -15.78 7.16
C GLY A 374 -5.98 -14.42 7.30
N GLN A 375 -6.09 -13.57 6.27
CA GLN A 375 -5.47 -12.24 6.25
C GLN A 375 -6.19 -11.19 7.12
N VAL A 376 -7.44 -11.44 7.53
CA VAL A 376 -8.20 -10.49 8.37
C VAL A 376 -8.12 -10.79 9.86
N PHE A 377 -7.57 -11.95 10.24
CA PHE A 377 -7.27 -12.23 11.65
C PHE A 377 -6.20 -11.28 12.19
N ALA A 378 -6.20 -11.10 13.52
CA ALA A 378 -5.14 -10.37 14.19
C ALA A 378 -3.79 -11.07 14.01
N GLU A 379 -2.70 -10.29 13.94
CA GLU A 379 -1.35 -10.81 13.65
C GLU A 379 -0.84 -11.83 14.66
N ASP A 380 -1.38 -11.84 15.89
CA ASP A 380 -1.05 -12.78 16.96
C ASP A 380 -1.84 -14.10 16.88
N SER A 381 -2.82 -14.19 16.00
CA SER A 381 -3.61 -15.41 15.76
C SER A 381 -2.77 -16.51 15.09
N GLU A 382 -3.01 -17.77 15.48
CA GLU A 382 -2.44 -18.94 14.82
C GLU A 382 -2.99 -19.16 13.40
N ASP A 383 -4.14 -18.55 13.09
CA ASP A 383 -4.79 -18.62 11.79
C ASP A 383 -4.42 -17.44 10.87
N PHE A 384 -3.61 -16.50 11.36
CA PHE A 384 -3.15 -15.34 10.57
C PHE A 384 -2.32 -15.79 9.37
N ILE A 385 -2.81 -15.45 8.17
CA ILE A 385 -2.10 -15.65 6.92
C ILE A 385 -1.49 -14.31 6.52
N GLU A 386 -0.17 -14.22 6.58
CA GLU A 386 0.54 -12.99 6.24
C GLU A 386 0.70 -12.84 4.73
N ARG A 387 0.99 -13.94 4.03
CA ARG A 387 1.27 -13.97 2.58
C ARG A 387 0.69 -15.23 1.95
N VAL A 388 0.46 -15.17 0.64
CA VAL A 388 0.04 -16.31 -0.16
C VAL A 388 1.01 -16.57 -1.30
N SER A 389 0.97 -17.80 -1.83
CA SER A 389 1.54 -18.16 -3.12
C SER A 389 0.44 -18.65 -4.05
N ILE A 390 0.44 -18.19 -5.30
CA ILE A 390 -0.58 -18.49 -6.30
C ILE A 390 0.09 -18.95 -7.60
N PRO A 391 0.07 -20.25 -7.90
CA PRO A 391 0.48 -20.79 -9.20
C PRO A 391 -0.64 -20.61 -10.22
N GLY A 392 -0.29 -20.20 -11.44
CA GLY A 392 -1.27 -19.97 -12.49
C GLY A 392 -0.69 -19.98 -13.88
N ARG A 393 -1.55 -19.74 -14.87
CA ARG A 393 -1.15 -19.50 -16.25
C ARG A 393 -1.67 -18.16 -16.73
N LEU A 394 -0.78 -17.31 -17.20
CA LEU A 394 -1.12 -16.05 -17.84
C LEU A 394 -2.02 -16.29 -19.05
N THR A 395 -3.08 -15.50 -19.14
CA THR A 395 -4.02 -15.53 -20.25
C THR A 395 -3.84 -14.30 -21.13
N ASP A 396 -4.43 -14.30 -22.32
CA ASP A 396 -4.45 -13.12 -23.20
C ASP A 396 -5.49 -12.07 -22.76
N ARG A 397 -6.13 -12.27 -21.59
CA ARG A 397 -7.16 -11.38 -21.04
C ARG A 397 -6.56 -10.48 -19.97
N THR A 398 -7.10 -9.28 -19.91
CA THR A 398 -6.97 -8.35 -18.79
C THR A 398 -8.34 -8.09 -18.19
N VAL A 399 -8.36 -7.55 -16.98
CA VAL A 399 -9.56 -7.00 -16.35
C VAL A 399 -9.27 -5.59 -15.88
N GLU A 400 -10.24 -4.71 -16.06
CA GLU A 400 -10.24 -3.36 -15.48
C GLU A 400 -10.83 -3.45 -14.07
N LEU A 401 -10.05 -3.02 -13.09
CA LEU A 401 -10.45 -2.93 -11.68
C LEU A 401 -11.33 -1.68 -11.47
N PHE A 402 -11.99 -1.59 -10.32
CA PHE A 402 -12.83 -0.44 -9.96
C PHE A 402 -12.06 0.89 -10.01
N SER A 403 -10.75 0.87 -9.74
CA SER A 403 -9.86 2.03 -9.85
C SER A 403 -9.57 2.48 -11.29
N GLY A 404 -10.00 1.72 -12.30
CA GLY A 404 -9.59 1.87 -13.71
C GLY A 404 -8.24 1.22 -14.02
N GLN A 405 -7.54 0.65 -13.03
CA GLN A 405 -6.29 -0.08 -13.27
C GLN A 405 -6.58 -1.35 -14.09
N ILE A 406 -5.83 -1.57 -15.16
CA ILE A 406 -5.93 -2.78 -15.98
C ILE A 406 -4.86 -3.77 -15.53
N VAL A 407 -5.27 -4.94 -15.07
CA VAL A 407 -4.37 -6.02 -14.63
C VAL A 407 -4.51 -7.28 -15.48
N PRO A 408 -3.41 -8.02 -15.73
CA PRO A 408 -3.48 -9.29 -16.45
C PRO A 408 -4.19 -10.37 -15.65
N VAL A 409 -4.91 -11.26 -16.34
CA VAL A 409 -5.61 -12.38 -15.72
C VAL A 409 -4.74 -13.64 -15.75
N ILE A 410 -4.53 -14.25 -14.57
CA ILE A 410 -3.97 -15.60 -14.44
C ILE A 410 -5.10 -16.61 -14.23
N SER A 411 -5.05 -17.70 -14.97
CA SER A 411 -5.94 -18.83 -14.78
C SER A 411 -5.37 -19.83 -13.77
N VAL A 412 -6.16 -20.20 -12.77
CA VAL A 412 -5.79 -21.17 -11.74
C VAL A 412 -6.67 -22.40 -11.87
N GLN A 413 -6.07 -23.57 -12.09
CA GLN A 413 -6.80 -24.79 -12.47
C GLN A 413 -7.11 -25.74 -11.31
N ASN A 414 -6.38 -25.63 -10.19
CA ASN A 414 -6.52 -26.45 -9.00
C ASN A 414 -5.75 -25.79 -7.84
N ILE A 415 -5.94 -26.30 -6.63
CA ILE A 415 -5.38 -25.76 -5.38
C ILE A 415 -3.90 -26.09 -5.14
N ARG A 416 -3.27 -26.94 -5.96
CA ARG A 416 -1.90 -27.41 -5.69
C ARG A 416 -0.91 -26.27 -5.85
N GLY A 417 -0.10 -26.06 -4.82
CA GLY A 417 0.87 -24.97 -4.77
C GLY A 417 0.32 -23.64 -4.28
N MET A 418 -0.98 -23.58 -3.98
CA MET A 418 -1.55 -22.48 -3.23
C MET A 418 -1.23 -22.69 -1.75
N TYR A 419 -0.42 -21.80 -1.17
CA TYR A 419 -0.09 -21.83 0.25
C TYR A 419 -0.40 -20.48 0.89
N GLY A 420 -0.98 -20.50 2.09
CA GLY A 420 -1.05 -19.35 3.00
C GLY A 420 0.03 -19.50 4.06
N TRP A 421 0.88 -18.50 4.21
CA TRP A 421 2.03 -18.52 5.09
C TRP A 421 1.64 -17.96 6.45
N ARG A 422 1.80 -18.78 7.49
CA ARG A 422 1.52 -18.44 8.89
C ARG A 422 2.83 -18.37 9.64
N VAL A 423 3.41 -17.17 9.72
CA VAL A 423 4.78 -16.98 10.22
C VAL A 423 4.92 -17.44 11.66
N ASN A 424 3.95 -17.13 12.51
CA ASN A 424 3.95 -17.55 13.92
C ASN A 424 3.95 -19.07 14.07
N SER A 425 3.11 -19.78 13.32
CA SER A 425 3.04 -21.25 13.37
C SER A 425 4.34 -21.89 12.88
N LEU A 426 4.98 -21.32 11.85
CA LEU A 426 6.25 -21.81 11.32
C LEU A 426 7.40 -21.57 12.29
N ILE A 427 7.44 -20.41 12.95
CA ILE A 427 8.43 -20.12 13.99
C ILE A 427 8.24 -21.05 15.19
N ALA A 428 7.00 -21.28 15.62
CA ALA A 428 6.70 -22.21 16.71
C ALA A 428 7.22 -23.62 16.40
N ALA A 429 6.92 -24.15 15.21
CA ALA A 429 7.42 -25.45 14.75
C ALA A 429 8.96 -25.50 14.65
N ALA A 430 9.60 -24.41 14.21
CA ALA A 430 11.06 -24.32 14.15
C ALA A 430 11.69 -24.30 15.55
N LEU A 431 11.11 -23.58 16.51
CA LEU A 431 11.59 -23.52 17.90
C LEU A 431 11.52 -24.89 18.60
N GLU A 432 10.48 -25.69 18.34
CA GLU A 432 10.39 -27.06 18.87
C GLU A 432 11.60 -27.93 18.48
N THR A 433 12.11 -27.77 17.26
CA THR A 433 13.28 -28.56 16.80
C THR A 433 14.60 -28.15 17.45
N VAL A 434 14.70 -26.93 18.00
CA VAL A 434 15.91 -26.39 18.64
C VAL A 434 15.92 -26.63 20.14
N ARG A 435 14.75 -26.75 20.79
CA ARG A 435 14.62 -26.98 22.25
C ARG A 435 15.34 -28.24 22.75
N ASP A 436 15.59 -29.22 21.88
CA ASP A 436 16.36 -30.43 22.18
C ASP A 436 17.89 -30.22 22.17
N SER A 437 18.37 -29.03 21.77
CA SER A 437 19.78 -28.67 21.73
C SER A 437 20.10 -27.61 22.78
N ASP A 438 20.94 -27.95 23.76
CA ASP A 438 21.44 -27.11 24.87
C ASP A 438 21.91 -25.72 24.42
N SER A 439 21.00 -24.75 24.23
CA SER A 439 21.34 -23.38 23.87
C SER A 439 20.92 -22.41 24.97
N SER A 440 21.89 -21.61 25.43
CA SER A 440 21.73 -20.53 26.41
C SER A 440 21.06 -19.28 25.83
N THR A 441 20.56 -19.36 24.59
CA THR A 441 19.96 -18.25 23.86
C THR A 441 18.49 -18.11 24.27
N SER A 442 18.06 -16.88 24.55
CA SER A 442 16.64 -16.62 24.85
C SER A 442 15.76 -17.03 23.67
N GLU A 443 14.72 -17.83 23.91
CA GLU A 443 13.74 -18.26 22.89
C GLU A 443 13.19 -17.08 22.08
N GLU A 444 13.03 -15.92 22.74
CA GLU A 444 12.57 -14.68 22.13
C GLU A 444 13.57 -14.08 21.12
N ALA A 445 14.88 -14.27 21.34
CA ALA A 445 15.90 -13.86 20.39
C ALA A 445 15.89 -14.75 19.13
N ILE A 446 15.70 -16.07 19.29
CA ILE A 446 15.59 -17.01 18.17
C ILE A 446 14.32 -16.71 17.36
N ARG A 447 13.19 -16.48 18.04
CA ARG A 447 11.92 -16.08 17.43
C ARG A 447 12.08 -14.84 16.56
N ARG A 448 12.64 -13.75 17.11
CA ARG A 448 12.89 -12.50 16.36
C ARG A 448 13.81 -12.70 15.17
N SER A 449 14.86 -13.50 15.32
CA SER A 449 15.83 -13.77 14.25
C SER A 449 15.21 -14.61 13.12
N LEU A 450 14.41 -15.63 13.45
CA LEU A 450 13.66 -16.41 12.46
C LEU A 450 12.61 -15.56 11.73
N ALA A 451 11.86 -14.71 12.45
CA ALA A 451 10.92 -13.78 11.84
C ALA A 451 11.63 -12.82 10.86
N SER A 452 12.74 -12.21 11.29
CA SER A 452 13.55 -11.32 10.45
C SER A 452 14.09 -12.03 9.21
N PHE A 453 14.57 -13.27 9.36
CA PHE A 453 15.02 -14.11 8.25
C PHE A 453 13.91 -14.37 7.23
N LEU A 454 12.73 -14.82 7.67
CA LEU A 454 11.60 -15.13 6.79
C LEU A 454 11.08 -13.88 6.09
N HIS A 455 11.00 -12.76 6.82
CA HIS A 455 10.62 -11.45 6.27
C HIS A 455 11.62 -11.02 5.19
N ARG A 456 12.92 -11.05 5.49
CA ARG A 456 13.96 -10.70 4.51
C ARG A 456 13.92 -11.57 3.26
N ILE A 457 13.73 -12.89 3.40
CA ILE A 457 13.58 -13.79 2.25
C ILE A 457 12.40 -13.37 1.36
N TYR A 458 11.24 -13.07 1.94
CA TYR A 458 10.09 -12.62 1.16
C TYR A 458 10.40 -11.31 0.43
N PHE A 459 10.93 -10.31 1.13
CA PHE A 459 11.17 -8.99 0.54
C PHE A 459 12.30 -9.00 -0.50
N ASP A 460 13.35 -9.80 -0.31
CA ASP A 460 14.47 -9.88 -1.25
C ASP A 460 14.10 -10.64 -2.54
N LEU A 461 13.17 -11.61 -2.47
CA LEU A 461 12.89 -12.51 -3.59
C LEU A 461 11.58 -12.23 -4.33
N ARG A 462 10.61 -11.55 -3.71
CA ARG A 462 9.28 -11.35 -4.33
C ARG A 462 9.36 -10.57 -5.65
N ASN A 463 8.68 -11.10 -6.66
CA ASN A 463 8.62 -10.50 -8.00
C ASN A 463 7.35 -10.98 -8.74
N LEU A 464 7.19 -10.55 -10.01
CA LEU A 464 6.00 -10.88 -10.81
C LEU A 464 5.84 -12.37 -11.15
N GLY A 465 6.88 -13.20 -11.02
CA GLY A 465 6.77 -14.65 -11.16
C GLY A 465 6.53 -15.13 -12.59
N GLN A 466 6.88 -14.36 -13.62
CA GLN A 466 6.60 -14.73 -15.02
C GLN A 466 7.75 -15.48 -15.68
N THR A 467 8.98 -15.00 -15.53
CA THR A 467 10.14 -15.68 -16.11
C THR A 467 10.49 -16.94 -15.30
N ALA A 468 11.26 -17.85 -15.88
CA ALA A 468 11.74 -19.03 -15.13
C ALA A 468 12.55 -18.61 -13.89
N HIS A 469 13.39 -17.60 -14.01
CA HIS A 469 14.18 -17.08 -12.91
C HIS A 469 13.30 -16.46 -11.82
N ASP A 470 12.32 -15.64 -12.21
CA ASP A 470 11.32 -15.04 -11.32
C ASP A 470 10.54 -16.09 -10.52
N ARG A 471 10.05 -17.14 -11.21
CA ARG A 471 9.39 -18.28 -10.58
C ARG A 471 10.31 -19.02 -9.62
N ALA A 472 11.59 -19.15 -9.96
CA ALA A 472 12.58 -19.78 -9.09
C ALA A 472 12.81 -18.96 -7.82
N LEU A 473 12.93 -17.63 -7.92
CA LEU A 473 13.04 -16.72 -6.79
C LEU A 473 11.79 -16.78 -5.88
N ASN A 474 10.60 -16.68 -6.46
CA ASN A 474 9.35 -16.73 -5.70
C ASN A 474 9.15 -18.10 -5.02
N PHE A 475 9.42 -19.20 -5.72
CA PHE A 475 9.30 -20.53 -5.12
C PHE A 475 10.41 -20.83 -4.10
N ALA A 476 11.60 -20.23 -4.26
CA ALA A 476 12.64 -20.31 -3.25
C ALA A 476 12.19 -19.72 -1.92
N ALA A 477 11.43 -18.61 -1.93
CA ALA A 477 10.80 -18.08 -0.74
C ALA A 477 9.80 -19.08 -0.15
N THR A 478 8.84 -19.60 -0.94
CA THR A 478 7.90 -20.64 -0.47
C THR A 478 8.62 -21.81 0.18
N ASN A 479 9.67 -22.33 -0.47
CA ASN A 479 10.42 -23.47 0.02
C ASN A 479 11.18 -23.13 1.32
N ALA A 480 11.71 -21.91 1.45
CA ALA A 480 12.35 -21.45 2.68
C ALA A 480 11.35 -21.37 3.85
N PHE A 481 10.11 -20.91 3.60
CA PHE A 481 9.04 -20.94 4.60
C PHE A 481 8.69 -22.39 5.01
N GLN A 482 8.53 -23.29 4.04
CA GLN A 482 8.23 -24.71 4.32
C GLN A 482 9.38 -25.44 5.02
N ALA A 483 10.62 -25.01 4.80
CA ALA A 483 11.82 -25.61 5.38
C ALA A 483 12.38 -24.80 6.57
N ALA A 484 11.59 -23.94 7.21
CA ALA A 484 12.05 -23.04 8.29
C ALA A 484 12.82 -23.77 9.41
N SER A 485 12.36 -24.96 9.80
CA SER A 485 13.02 -25.82 10.80
C SER A 485 14.44 -26.24 10.42
N THR A 486 14.75 -26.36 9.12
CA THR A 486 16.09 -26.72 8.64
C THR A 486 17.11 -25.62 8.91
N PHE A 487 16.66 -24.37 9.00
CA PHE A 487 17.52 -23.20 9.24
C PHE A 487 17.57 -22.82 10.73
N ALA A 488 16.69 -23.38 11.55
CA ALA A 488 16.54 -23.02 12.95
C ALA A 488 17.81 -23.21 13.77
N ASP A 489 18.58 -24.28 13.55
CA ASP A 489 19.88 -24.50 14.23
C ASP A 489 20.91 -23.41 13.89
N ALA A 490 20.96 -22.94 12.63
CA ALA A 490 21.89 -21.87 12.25
C ALA A 490 21.52 -20.56 12.95
N VAL A 491 20.23 -20.22 12.97
CA VAL A 491 19.72 -19.01 13.64
C VAL A 491 19.91 -19.10 15.16
N ALA A 492 19.65 -20.26 15.76
CA ALA A 492 19.84 -20.50 17.20
C ALA A 492 21.30 -20.33 17.66
N ARG A 493 22.25 -20.58 16.75
CA ARG A 493 23.68 -20.35 16.95
C ARG A 493 24.13 -18.90 16.74
N GLY A 494 23.18 -17.98 16.61
CA GLY A 494 23.43 -16.54 16.39
C GLY A 494 23.82 -16.19 14.96
N MET A 495 23.58 -17.07 13.99
CA MET A 495 23.90 -16.78 12.58
C MET A 495 22.76 -16.03 11.90
N GLU A 496 23.11 -15.07 11.05
CA GLU A 496 22.17 -14.28 10.24
C GLU A 496 22.34 -14.58 8.76
N LEU A 497 21.30 -14.30 7.97
CA LEU A 497 21.36 -14.44 6.51
C LEU A 497 22.31 -13.40 5.91
N ASP A 498 23.32 -13.87 5.19
CA ASP A 498 24.30 -13.04 4.46
C ASP A 498 23.73 -12.71 3.07
N SER A 499 23.51 -13.75 2.26
CA SER A 499 23.12 -13.63 0.86
C SER A 499 22.22 -14.78 0.39
N ILE A 500 21.39 -14.47 -0.61
CA ILE A 500 20.61 -15.45 -1.37
C ILE A 500 21.14 -15.47 -2.81
N GLU A 501 21.56 -16.64 -3.29
CA GLU A 501 22.02 -16.81 -4.67
C GLU A 501 21.11 -17.83 -5.38
N VAL A 502 20.56 -17.45 -6.54
CA VAL A 502 19.76 -18.32 -7.38
C VAL A 502 20.42 -18.43 -8.75
N GLU A 503 20.90 -19.62 -9.08
CA GLU A 503 21.63 -19.89 -10.32
C GLU A 503 21.02 -21.08 -11.07
N LYS A 504 21.24 -21.14 -12.38
CA LYS A 504 20.75 -22.26 -13.18
C LYS A 504 21.43 -23.54 -12.73
N SER A 505 20.66 -24.58 -12.40
CA SER A 505 21.24 -25.83 -11.89
C SER A 505 21.96 -26.59 -13.01
N PRO A 506 23.18 -27.09 -12.77
CA PRO A 506 23.83 -28.03 -13.69
C PRO A 506 23.18 -29.42 -13.64
N PHE A 507 22.32 -29.67 -12.64
CA PHE A 507 21.62 -30.93 -12.44
C PHE A 507 20.15 -30.78 -12.84
N CYS A 508 19.85 -31.08 -14.10
CA CYS A 508 18.48 -31.12 -14.62
C CYS A 508 18.29 -32.29 -15.58
N ARG A 509 17.07 -32.85 -15.61
CA ARG A 509 16.65 -33.67 -16.75
C ARG A 509 16.53 -32.77 -17.98
N LEU A 510 16.66 -33.35 -19.18
CA LEU A 510 16.68 -32.60 -20.45
C LEU A 510 15.47 -31.66 -20.62
N ASP A 511 14.32 -32.03 -20.06
CA ASP A 511 13.08 -31.27 -20.16
C ASP A 511 12.72 -30.51 -18.88
N SER A 512 13.63 -30.36 -17.92
CA SER A 512 13.39 -29.64 -16.66
C SER A 512 13.93 -28.21 -16.70
N ASP A 513 13.37 -27.35 -15.87
CA ASP A 513 13.82 -25.96 -15.71
C ASP A 513 14.26 -25.75 -14.26
N CYS A 514 15.40 -26.36 -13.89
CA CYS A 514 15.87 -26.31 -12.50
C CYS A 514 16.91 -25.25 -12.20
N TRP A 515 16.88 -24.81 -10.95
CA TRP A 515 17.65 -23.71 -10.37
C TRP A 515 18.18 -24.15 -9.01
N ASP A 516 19.45 -23.91 -8.75
CA ASP A 516 20.06 -24.10 -7.44
C ASP A 516 19.89 -22.80 -6.64
N VAL A 517 19.31 -22.93 -5.44
CA VAL A 517 19.16 -21.83 -4.48
C VAL A 517 20.16 -22.06 -3.35
N LYS A 518 20.97 -21.05 -3.06
CA LYS A 518 21.94 -21.07 -1.95
C LYS A 518 21.59 -19.96 -0.96
N LEU A 519 21.36 -20.35 0.29
CA LEU A 519 21.22 -19.44 1.43
C LEU A 519 22.51 -19.49 2.22
N LYS A 520 23.23 -18.37 2.30
CA LYS A 520 24.48 -18.26 3.06
C LYS A 520 24.20 -17.55 4.37
N PHE A 521 24.65 -18.12 5.48
CA PHE A 521 24.55 -17.55 6.81
C PHE A 521 25.94 -17.24 7.35
N PHE A 522 26.07 -16.14 8.07
CA PHE A 522 27.30 -15.71 8.73
C PHE A 522 27.03 -15.36 10.19
N ASP A 523 28.09 -15.32 10.99
CA ASP A 523 28.01 -14.91 12.40
C ASP A 523 28.45 -13.44 12.51
N PRO A 524 27.54 -12.51 12.87
CA PRO A 524 27.85 -11.10 12.95
C PRO A 524 28.78 -10.74 14.13
N GLU A 525 28.79 -11.55 15.19
CA GLU A 525 29.66 -11.33 16.36
C GLU A 525 31.05 -11.95 16.16
N ASN A 526 31.18 -12.91 15.24
CA ASN A 526 32.44 -13.57 14.96
C ASN A 526 32.68 -13.76 13.45
N SER A 527 33.30 -12.75 12.83
CA SER A 527 33.67 -12.77 11.40
C SER A 527 34.71 -13.83 11.02
N SER A 528 35.38 -14.47 11.98
CA SER A 528 36.30 -15.59 11.73
C SER A 528 35.59 -16.94 11.67
N ARG A 529 34.32 -17.01 12.07
CA ARG A 529 33.52 -18.23 12.02
C ARG A 529 33.14 -18.55 10.58
N ALA A 530 33.27 -19.82 10.21
CA ALA A 530 32.88 -20.30 8.89
C ALA A 530 31.40 -20.02 8.60
N LYS A 531 31.13 -19.52 7.39
CA LYS A 531 29.76 -19.32 6.89
C LYS A 531 29.08 -20.68 6.72
N LYS A 532 27.78 -20.76 7.02
CA LYS A 532 26.97 -21.95 6.79
C LYS A 532 26.18 -21.76 5.51
N VAL A 533 26.27 -22.70 4.58
CA VAL A 533 25.54 -22.65 3.30
C VAL A 533 24.51 -23.76 3.27
N PHE A 534 23.28 -23.40 2.93
CA PHE A 534 22.21 -24.33 2.60
C PHE A 534 21.93 -24.24 1.11
N ARG A 535 21.83 -25.41 0.44
CA ARG A 535 21.48 -25.47 -0.97
C ARG A 535 20.37 -26.48 -1.22
N PHE A 536 19.38 -26.05 -1.98
CA PHE A 536 18.36 -26.92 -2.55
C PHE A 536 18.18 -26.60 -4.03
N THR A 537 17.69 -27.57 -4.78
CA THR A 537 17.43 -27.42 -6.22
C THR A 537 15.92 -27.42 -6.42
N ILE A 538 15.41 -26.50 -7.23
CA ILE A 538 13.98 -26.39 -7.54
C ILE A 538 13.77 -26.50 -9.04
N ASP A 539 12.73 -27.19 -9.49
CA ASP A 539 12.30 -27.26 -10.89
C ASP A 539 11.03 -26.43 -11.09
N VAL A 540 11.11 -25.41 -11.93
CA VAL A 540 10.02 -24.46 -12.22
C VAL A 540 9.43 -24.63 -13.63
N ARG A 541 9.63 -25.80 -14.23
CA ARG A 541 9.09 -26.13 -15.55
C ARG A 541 7.56 -26.05 -15.57
N ASP A 542 6.92 -26.56 -14.52
CA ASP A 542 5.47 -26.64 -14.39
C ASP A 542 4.90 -25.49 -13.54
N ALA A 543 3.58 -25.32 -13.59
CA ALA A 543 2.88 -24.29 -12.82
C ALA A 543 3.01 -24.48 -11.31
N MET A 544 3.11 -25.72 -10.85
CA MET A 544 3.51 -26.05 -9.48
C MET A 544 4.99 -26.44 -9.51
N PRO A 545 5.90 -25.58 -9.04
CA PRO A 545 7.30 -25.95 -8.93
C PRO A 545 7.51 -27.06 -7.90
N VAL A 546 8.64 -27.76 -8.00
CA VAL A 546 8.98 -28.86 -7.10
C VAL A 546 10.42 -28.76 -6.62
N THR A 547 10.65 -29.09 -5.35
CA THR A 547 12.00 -29.20 -4.78
C THR A 547 12.59 -30.58 -5.11
N LEU A 548 13.83 -30.61 -5.60
CA LEU A 548 14.53 -31.82 -6.02
C LEU A 548 15.54 -32.25 -4.95
N GLY A 549 15.24 -33.37 -4.30
CA GLY A 549 16.10 -33.95 -3.26
C GLY A 549 16.04 -33.18 -1.93
N GLU A 550 16.93 -33.55 -1.01
CA GLU A 550 17.01 -32.94 0.32
C GLU A 550 17.85 -31.65 0.32
N VAL A 551 17.56 -30.76 1.27
CA VAL A 551 18.38 -29.57 1.52
C VAL A 551 19.78 -30.02 1.95
N ARG A 552 20.78 -29.64 1.16
CA ARG A 552 22.19 -29.91 1.46
C ARG A 552 22.74 -28.77 2.30
N SER A 553 23.59 -29.07 3.28
CA SER A 553 24.28 -28.02 4.03
C SER A 553 25.77 -28.32 4.23
N TRP A 554 26.60 -27.28 4.20
CA TRP A 554 28.04 -27.37 4.48
C TRP A 554 28.57 -26.04 5.01
N SER A 555 29.80 -26.03 5.52
CA SER A 555 30.47 -24.81 5.98
C SER A 555 31.52 -24.36 4.98
N VAL A 556 31.68 -23.04 4.82
CA VAL A 556 32.65 -22.41 3.93
C VAL A 556 33.50 -21.45 4.76
N PRO A 557 34.84 -21.40 4.57
CA PRO A 557 35.69 -20.42 5.24
C PRO A 557 35.18 -18.99 5.03
N SER A 558 35.34 -18.13 6.05
CA SER A 558 34.84 -16.75 6.03
C SER A 558 35.54 -15.84 5.03
#